data_AF-A0A931U411-F1
#
_entry.id   AF-A0A931U411-F1
#
_cell.length_a   1.000
_cell.length_b   1.000
_cell.length_c   1.000
_cell.angle_alpha   90.00
_cell.angle_beta   90.00
_cell.angle_gamma   90.00
#
_symmetry.space_group_name_H-M   'P 1'
#
loop_
_entity.id
_entity.type
_entity.pdbx_description
1 polymer ?
#
loop_
_entity_poly.entity_id
_entity_poly.type
_entity_poly.pdbx_seq_one_letter_code
_entity_poly.pdbx_strand_id
1 'polypeptide(L)'
;MAVQLTRRRFTVDEYYRMAEAGSFGEDDRVGLIDGEIVEMVPIGGPHRAGVDYLTMVLAPRLAGRAIVSIQNPVRLSARSEPQ
;
A
#
# COMPACT_ATOMS: atom_id res chain seq x y z
N MET A 1 3.92 -16.54 -35.92
CA MET A 1 2.81 -16.87 -34.99
C MET A 1 2.67 -15.70 -34.02
N ALA A 2 1.48 -15.13 -33.87
CA ALA A 2 1.23 -14.09 -32.87
C ALA A 2 0.71 -14.77 -31.59
N VAL A 3 1.37 -14.54 -30.45
CA VAL A 3 0.88 -14.97 -29.14
C VAL A 3 -0.08 -13.92 -28.62
N GLN A 4 -1.29 -14.32 -28.22
CA GLN A 4 -2.17 -13.45 -27.44
C GLN A 4 -1.73 -13.50 -25.98
N LEU A 5 -1.39 -12.33 -25.42
CA LEU A 5 -1.10 -12.15 -24.00
C LEU A 5 -2.35 -11.61 -23.31
N THR A 6 -2.84 -12.31 -22.30
CA THR A 6 -3.91 -11.81 -21.43
C THR A 6 -3.29 -11.39 -20.10
N ARG A 7 -3.50 -10.14 -19.68
CA ARG A 7 -3.07 -9.68 -18.35
C ARG A 7 -3.99 -10.27 -17.29
N ARG A 8 -3.41 -10.98 -16.32
CA ARG A 8 -4.09 -11.39 -15.08
C ARG A 8 -3.89 -10.29 -14.03
N ARG A 9 -4.95 -10.04 -13.26
CA ARG A 9 -4.94 -9.13 -12.10
C ARG A 9 -5.00 -9.96 -10.82
N PHE A 10 -4.24 -9.55 -9.82
CA PHE A 10 -4.21 -10.18 -8.50
C PHE A 10 -5.35 -9.68 -7.62
N THR A 11 -5.83 -10.53 -6.72
CA THR A 11 -6.62 -10.11 -5.55
C THR A 11 -5.71 -9.79 -4.37
N VAL A 12 -6.25 -9.06 -3.38
CA VAL A 12 -5.56 -8.82 -2.10
C VAL A 12 -5.16 -10.13 -1.43
N ASP A 13 -6.04 -11.14 -1.43
CA ASP A 13 -5.77 -12.42 -0.80
C ASP A 13 -4.68 -13.23 -1.58
N GLU A 14 -4.57 -13.04 -2.89
CA GLU A 14 -3.45 -13.60 -3.68
C GLU A 14 -2.14 -12.87 -3.37
N TYR A 15 -2.17 -11.54 -3.27
CA TYR A 15 -1.02 -10.73 -2.89
C TYR A 15 -0.45 -11.12 -1.52
N TYR A 16 -1.31 -11.31 -0.51
CA TYR A 16 -0.86 -11.78 0.82
C TYR A 16 -0.28 -13.20 0.78
N ARG A 17 -0.89 -14.14 0.05
CA ARG A 17 -0.33 -15.49 -0.12
C ARG A 17 1.03 -15.49 -0.79
N MET A 18 1.26 -14.57 -1.73
CA MET A 18 2.58 -14.39 -2.35
C MET A 18 3.62 -13.88 -1.34
N ALA A 19 3.24 -12.90 -0.50
CA ALA A 19 4.09 -12.39 0.57
C ALA A 19 4.45 -13.50 1.59
N GLU A 20 3.47 -14.27 2.05
CA GLU A 20 3.66 -15.40 2.97
C GLU A 20 4.54 -16.51 2.38
N ALA A 21 4.48 -16.71 1.06
CA ALA A 21 5.34 -17.64 0.34
C ALA A 21 6.77 -17.10 0.10
N GLY A 22 7.08 -15.89 0.55
CA GLY A 22 8.41 -15.28 0.41
C GLY A 22 8.68 -14.70 -0.99
N SER A 23 7.63 -14.30 -1.73
CA SER A 23 7.78 -13.71 -3.07
C SER A 23 8.33 -12.28 -3.05
N PHE A 24 8.31 -11.62 -1.89
CA PHE A 24 8.83 -10.27 -1.67
C PHE A 24 9.87 -10.32 -0.55
N GLY A 25 10.98 -9.61 -0.74
CA GLY A 25 11.99 -9.40 0.31
C GLY A 25 11.50 -8.45 1.40
N GLU A 26 12.18 -8.44 2.55
CA GLU A 26 11.84 -7.56 3.68
C GLU A 26 11.95 -6.07 3.32
N ASP A 27 12.80 -5.74 2.35
CA ASP A 27 13.01 -4.38 1.85
C ASP A 27 12.13 -4.04 0.62
N ASP A 28 11.36 -5.00 0.09
CA ASP A 28 10.50 -4.78 -1.06
C ASP A 28 9.28 -3.96 -0.66
N ARG A 29 9.34 -2.66 -0.95
CA ARG A 29 8.22 -1.74 -0.70
C ARG A 29 7.25 -1.83 -1.87
N VAL A 30 6.37 -2.84 -1.85
CA VAL A 30 5.35 -3.05 -2.87
C VAL A 30 3.93 -2.89 -2.33
N GLY A 31 3.01 -2.40 -3.16
CA GLY A 31 1.58 -2.31 -2.87
C GLY A 31 0.73 -2.91 -3.98
N LEU A 32 -0.58 -3.06 -3.75
CA LEU A 32 -1.51 -3.58 -4.77
C LEU A 32 -2.49 -2.48 -5.21
N ILE A 33 -2.46 -2.11 -6.49
CA ILE A 33 -3.37 -1.12 -7.08
C ILE A 33 -4.09 -1.75 -8.27
N ASP A 34 -5.41 -1.84 -8.21
CA ASP A 34 -6.29 -2.40 -9.27
C ASP A 34 -5.88 -3.79 -9.79
N GLY A 35 -5.25 -4.58 -8.92
CA GLY A 35 -4.75 -5.92 -9.17
C GLY A 35 -3.37 -5.98 -9.80
N GLU A 36 -2.65 -4.85 -9.83
CA GLU A 36 -1.24 -4.77 -10.23
C GLU A 36 -0.36 -4.54 -8.99
N ILE A 37 0.71 -5.32 -8.88
CA ILE A 37 1.73 -5.11 -7.85
C ILE A 37 2.61 -3.95 -8.32
N VAL A 38 2.73 -2.91 -7.50
CA VAL A 38 3.47 -1.69 -7.81
C VAL A 38 4.57 -1.46 -6.78
N GLU A 39 5.73 -1.01 -7.24
CA GLU A 39 6.81 -0.57 -6.35
C GLU A 39 6.54 0.85 -5.85
N MET A 40 6.73 1.06 -4.55
CA MET A 40 6.63 2.37 -3.94
C MET A 40 7.91 3.16 -4.12
N VAL A 41 7.74 4.44 -4.46
CA VAL A 41 8.86 5.40 -4.49
C VAL A 41 9.45 5.55 -3.07
N PRO A 42 10.78 5.69 -2.92
CA PRO A 42 11.41 5.95 -1.64
C PRO A 42 10.81 7.16 -0.93
N ILE A 43 10.64 7.06 0.39
CA ILE A 43 10.17 8.18 1.21
C ILE A 43 11.32 9.18 1.41
N GLY A 44 11.24 10.31 0.71
CA GLY A 44 12.16 11.43 0.88
C GLY A 44 11.80 12.35 2.07
N GLY A 45 12.73 13.25 2.41
CA GLY A 45 12.56 14.24 3.49
C GLY A 45 11.26 15.06 3.43
N PRO A 46 10.85 15.59 2.26
CA PRO A 46 9.59 16.34 2.13
C PRO A 46 8.34 15.50 2.46
N HIS A 47 8.31 14.24 2.03
CA HIS A 47 7.19 13.34 2.35
C HIS A 47 7.11 13.08 3.85
N ARG A 48 8.25 12.79 4.49
CA ARG A 48 8.31 12.58 5.96
C ARG A 48 7.82 13.82 6.72
N ALA A 49 8.31 15.01 6.36
CA ALA A 49 7.88 16.25 6.99
C ALA A 49 6.37 16.50 6.86
N GLY A 50 5.79 16.16 5.70
CA GLY A 50 4.34 16.23 5.48
C GLY A 50 3.56 15.29 6.38
N VAL A 51 3.97 14.02 6.47
CA VAL A 51 3.34 13.02 7.34
C VAL A 51 3.43 13.43 8.81
N ASP A 52 4.60 13.87 9.27
CA ASP A 52 4.82 14.28 10.66
C ASP A 52 3.95 15.49 11.02
N TYR A 53 3.92 16.50 10.15
CA TYR A 53 3.11 17.71 10.35
C TYR A 53 1.61 17.39 10.42
N LEU A 54 1.10 16.59 9.48
CA LEU A 54 -0.32 16.21 9.47
C LEU A 54 -0.68 15.38 10.70
N THR A 55 0.19 14.46 11.11
CA THR A 55 -0.01 13.66 12.32
C THR A 55 -0.09 14.54 13.56
N MET A 56 0.88 15.47 13.72
CA MET A 56 0.93 16.43 14.83
C MET A 56 -0.35 17.28 14.91
N VAL A 57 -0.90 17.70 13.77
CA VAL A 57 -2.09 18.56 13.72
C VAL A 57 -3.39 17.79 13.92
N LEU A 58 -3.54 16.64 13.28
CA LEU A 58 -4.81 15.90 13.22
C LEU A 58 -5.05 15.00 14.44
N ALA A 59 -4.02 14.33 14.94
CA ALA A 59 -4.15 13.39 16.06
C ALA A 59 -4.81 14.01 17.31
N PRO A 60 -4.35 15.17 17.84
CA PRO A 60 -5.00 15.75 19.02
C PRO A 60 -6.42 16.27 18.74
N ARG A 61 -6.71 16.74 17.52
CA ARG A 61 -8.04 17.27 17.16
C ARG A 61 -9.11 16.19 16.99
N LEU A 62 -8.69 14.97 16.67
CA LEU A 62 -9.56 13.82 16.45
C LEU A 62 -9.59 12.85 17.64
N ALA A 63 -8.84 13.14 18.71
CA ALA A 63 -8.82 12.34 19.93
C ALA A 63 -10.25 12.10 20.47
N GLY A 64 -10.56 10.83 20.75
CA GLY A 64 -11.90 10.40 21.21
C GLY A 64 -12.98 10.39 20.13
N ARG A 65 -12.68 10.78 18.88
CA ARG A 65 -13.64 10.83 17.76
C ARG A 65 -13.25 9.93 16.60
N ALA A 66 -11.96 9.80 16.31
CA ALA A 66 -11.45 8.94 15.24
C ALA A 66 -9.99 8.53 15.53
N ILE A 67 -9.53 7.49 14.82
CA ILE A 67 -8.14 7.06 14.81
C ILE A 67 -7.45 7.70 13.60
N VAL A 68 -6.34 8.40 13.84
CA VAL A 68 -5.46 8.87 12.78
C VAL A 68 -4.48 7.74 12.45
N SER A 69 -4.81 6.93 11.44
CA SER A 69 -3.97 5.84 10.95
C SER A 69 -3.03 6.38 9.87
N ILE A 70 -1.71 6.23 10.07
CA ILE A 70 -0.68 6.75 9.15
C ILE A 70 0.17 5.60 8.63
N GLN A 71 0.53 5.67 7.35
CA GLN A 71 1.45 4.73 6.68
C GLN A 71 1.05 3.24 6.81
N ASN A 72 -0.23 2.97 7.06
CA ASN A 72 -0.77 1.62 7.11
C ASN A 72 -1.49 1.32 5.79
N PRO A 73 -1.45 0.05 5.33
CA PRO A 73 -2.24 -0.38 4.18
C PRO A 73 -3.72 -0.05 4.36
N VAL A 74 -4.38 0.36 3.28
CA VAL A 74 -5.83 0.60 3.27
C VAL A 74 -6.48 -0.27 2.22
N ARG A 75 -7.23 -1.29 2.66
CA ARG A 75 -7.99 -2.14 1.74
C ARG A 75 -9.18 -1.37 1.17
N LEU A 76 -9.09 -0.97 -0.09
CA LEU A 76 -10.14 -0.24 -0.80
C LEU A 76 -11.09 -1.19 -1.55
N SER A 77 -10.60 -2.36 -1.97
CA SER A 77 -11.42 -3.38 -2.63
C SER A 77 -10.80 -4.78 -2.56
N ALA A 78 -11.42 -5.77 -3.20
CA ALA A 78 -10.84 -7.10 -3.37
C ALA A 78 -9.54 -7.11 -4.20
N ARG A 79 -9.23 -6.03 -4.93
CA ARG A 79 -8.07 -5.91 -5.83
C ARG A 79 -7.22 -4.66 -5.59
N SER A 80 -7.47 -3.92 -4.52
CA SER A 80 -6.73 -2.68 -4.26
C SER A 80 -6.51 -2.52 -2.77
N GLU A 81 -5.24 -2.53 -2.40
CA GLU A 81 -4.74 -2.22 -1.07
C GLU A 81 -3.44 -1.42 -1.22
N PRO A 82 -3.56 -0.10 -1.42
CA PRO A 82 -2.41 0.78 -1.49
C PRO A 82 -1.66 0.80 -0.16
N GLN A 83 -0.34 0.90 -0.26
CA GLN A 83 0.60 1.12 0.84
C GLN A 83 1.50 2.32 0.51
#